data_AF-A0A7J2RB92-F1
#
_entry.id   AF-A0A7J2RB92-F1
#
_cell.length_a   1.000
_cell.length_b   1.000
_cell.length_c   1.000
_cell.angle_alpha   90.00
_cell.angle_beta   90.00
_cell.angle_gamma   90.00
#
_symmetry.space_group_name_H-M   'P 1'
#
loop_
_entity.id
_entity.type
_entity.pdbx_description
1 polymer ?
#
loop_
_entity_poly.entity_id
_entity_poly.type
_entity_poly.pdbx_seq_one_letter_code
_entity_poly.pdbx_strand_id
1 'polypeptide(L)'
;MKKNKNVIEAIHERDLKEFLINLDLYTNFKKRLIKCIYCDDPVQSDNICVIHIKNGKLEFVCSNDSCYEKFIMHQMGEENV
;
A
#
# COMPACT_ATOMS: atom_id res chain seq x y z
N MET A 1 5.51 24.57 13.64
CA MET A 1 5.78 23.52 12.63
C MET A 1 5.51 22.17 13.29
N LYS A 2 4.42 21.47 12.96
CA LYS A 2 4.07 20.17 13.57
C LYS A 2 4.62 19.04 12.70
N LYS A 3 5.37 18.13 13.32
CA LYS A 3 5.89 16.89 12.71
C LYS A 3 4.75 16.12 12.04
N ASN A 4 4.91 15.79 10.77
CA ASN A 4 4.15 14.71 10.12
C ASN A 4 4.52 13.42 10.86
N LYS A 5 3.72 13.04 11.86
CA LYS A 5 3.71 11.66 12.32
C LYS A 5 3.25 10.85 11.12
N ASN A 6 4.04 9.87 10.69
CA ASN A 6 3.58 8.82 9.80
C ASN A 6 2.41 8.14 10.50
N VAL A 7 1.20 8.65 10.30
CA VAL A 7 0.00 8.05 10.87
C VAL A 7 -0.22 6.80 10.06
N ILE A 8 0.12 5.66 10.64
CA ILE A 8 -0.39 4.38 10.15
C ILE A 8 -1.87 4.38 10.55
N GLU A 9 -2.72 4.93 9.69
CA GLU A 9 -4.17 4.82 9.84
C GLU A 9 -4.57 3.42 9.39
N ALA A 10 -5.18 2.65 10.30
CA ALA A 10 -5.82 1.41 9.93
C ALA A 10 -7.02 1.75 9.04
N ILE A 11 -6.91 1.43 7.76
CA ILE A 11 -7.99 1.65 6.80
C ILE A 11 -8.98 0.50 6.95
N HIS A 12 -10.19 0.78 7.46
CA HIS A 12 -11.26 -0.22 7.43
C HIS A 12 -11.76 -0.42 6.00
N GLU A 13 -12.41 -1.54 5.69
CA GLU A 13 -12.80 -1.89 4.31
C GLU A 13 -13.65 -0.81 3.60
N ARG A 14 -14.47 -0.07 4.35
CA ARG A 14 -15.23 1.09 3.83
C ARG A 14 -14.32 2.25 3.44
N ASP A 15 -13.36 2.57 4.31
CA ASP A 15 -12.38 3.63 4.10
C ASP A 15 -11.45 3.28 2.93
N LEU A 16 -11.13 1.99 2.75
CA LEU A 16 -10.33 1.52 1.62
C LEU A 16 -11.05 1.73 0.30
N LYS A 17 -12.35 1.41 0.26
CA LYS A 17 -13.17 1.65 -0.93
C LYS A 17 -13.21 3.14 -1.28
N GLU A 18 -13.51 4.01 -0.32
CA GLU A 18 -13.58 5.46 -0.56
C GLU A 18 -12.22 6.03 -0.98
N PHE A 19 -11.14 5.61 -0.31
CA PHE A 19 -9.77 5.96 -0.69
C PHE A 19 -9.44 5.57 -2.14
N LEU A 20 -9.75 4.34 -2.55
CA LEU A 20 -9.52 3.87 -3.92
C LEU A 20 -10.42 4.57 -4.95
N ILE A 21 -11.64 4.97 -4.59
CA ILE A 21 -12.52 5.76 -5.46
C ILE A 21 -11.91 7.15 -5.68
N ASN A 22 -11.45 7.80 -4.61
CA ASN A 22 -10.84 9.13 -4.69
C ASN A 22 -9.55 9.17 -5.53
N LEU A 23 -8.90 8.02 -5.71
CA LEU A 23 -7.70 7.85 -6.54
C LEU A 23 -7.99 7.32 -7.95
N ASP A 24 -9.26 7.13 -8.33
CA ASP A 24 -9.67 6.47 -9.59
C ASP A 24 -9.08 5.06 -9.79
N LEU A 25 -8.79 4.37 -8.69
CA LEU A 25 -8.16 3.04 -8.68
C LEU A 25 -9.15 1.92 -8.35
N TYR A 26 -10.35 2.23 -7.84
CA TYR A 26 -11.32 1.24 -7.41
C TYR A 26 -11.74 0.26 -8.51
N THR A 27 -11.88 0.75 -9.75
CA THR A 27 -12.18 -0.11 -10.91
C THR A 27 -11.06 -1.12 -11.17
N ASN A 28 -9.80 -0.69 -11.12
CA ASN A 28 -8.64 -1.56 -11.31
C ASN A 28 -8.49 -2.56 -10.16
N PHE A 29 -8.77 -2.11 -8.93
CA PHE A 29 -8.83 -2.98 -7.75
C PHE A 29 -9.88 -4.08 -7.93
N LYS A 30 -11.11 -3.73 -8.33
CA LYS A 30 -12.19 -4.72 -8.59
C LYS A 30 -11.87 -5.68 -9.73
N LYS A 31 -11.13 -5.22 -10.75
CA LYS A 31 -10.68 -6.05 -11.87
C LYS A 31 -9.42 -6.88 -11.55
N ARG A 32 -8.92 -6.87 -10.31
CA ARG A 32 -7.70 -7.58 -9.89
C ARG A 32 -6.44 -7.16 -10.67
N LEU A 33 -6.40 -5.88 -11.10
CA LEU A 33 -5.28 -5.32 -11.85
C LEU A 33 -4.24 -4.63 -10.96
N ILE A 34 -4.59 -4.32 -9.71
CA ILE A 34 -3.65 -3.81 -8.72
C ILE A 34 -2.89 -5.00 -8.13
N LYS A 35 -1.56 -4.96 -8.24
CA LYS A 35 -0.66 -6.05 -7.86
C LYS A 35 0.29 -5.65 -6.75
N CYS A 36 0.69 -6.64 -5.97
CA CYS A 36 1.78 -6.49 -5.00
C CYS A 36 3.08 -6.21 -5.73
N ILE A 37 3.83 -5.19 -5.30
CA ILE A 37 5.12 -4.82 -5.92
C ILE A 37 6.21 -5.90 -5.79
N TYR A 38 6.02 -6.90 -4.91
CA TYR A 38 7.03 -7.94 -4.62
C TYR A 38 6.71 -9.32 -5.18
N CYS A 39 5.43 -9.70 -5.26
CA CYS A 39 5.02 -11.05 -5.70
C CYS A 39 4.10 -11.05 -6.92
N ASP A 40 3.71 -9.89 -7.44
CA ASP A 40 2.78 -9.72 -8.57
C ASP A 40 1.37 -10.29 -8.37
N ASP A 41 1.06 -10.86 -7.20
CA ASP A 41 -0.29 -11.31 -6.87
C ASP A 41 -1.26 -10.13 -6.78
N PRO A 42 -2.52 -10.29 -7.24
CA PRO A 42 -3.54 -9.26 -7.09
C PRO A 42 -3.80 -8.91 -5.63
N VAL A 43 -3.79 -7.61 -5.33
CA VAL A 43 -4.14 -7.07 -4.01
C VAL A 43 -5.65 -6.81 -3.94
N GLN A 44 -6.29 -7.28 -2.88
CA GLN A 44 -7.72 -7.23 -2.57
C GLN A 44 -7.91 -6.90 -1.08
N SER A 45 -9.16 -6.69 -0.64
CA SER A 45 -9.45 -6.19 0.72
C SER A 45 -9.06 -7.17 1.83
N ASP A 46 -8.94 -8.45 1.52
CA ASP A 46 -8.57 -9.53 2.43
C ASP A 46 -7.05 -9.76 2.54
N ASN A 47 -6.27 -9.27 1.56
CA ASN A 47 -4.84 -9.52 1.49
C ASN A 47 -3.99 -8.25 1.37
N ILE A 48 -4.55 -7.05 1.50
CA ILE A 48 -3.82 -5.79 1.47
C ILE A 48 -3.18 -5.49 2.82
N CYS A 49 -1.91 -5.10 2.84
CA CYS A 49 -1.18 -4.79 4.07
C CYS A 49 -0.65 -3.35 4.07
N VAL A 50 -0.01 -2.93 2.98
CA VAL A 50 0.55 -1.57 2.88
C VAL A 50 0.11 -0.91 1.58
N ILE A 51 -0.22 0.37 1.70
CA ILE A 51 -0.34 1.31 0.58
C ILE A 51 0.66 2.42 0.85
N HIS A 52 1.58 2.67 -0.07
CA HIS A 52 2.55 3.76 0.08
C HIS A 52 2.75 4.49 -1.25
N ILE A 53 3.35 5.67 -1.17
CA ILE A 53 3.70 6.47 -2.34
C ILE A 53 5.21 6.43 -2.48
N LYS A 54 5.70 5.95 -3.63
CA LYS A 54 7.11 6.00 -4.00
C LYS A 54 7.26 6.73 -5.32
N ASN A 55 8.08 7.79 -5.35
CA ASN A 55 8.29 8.62 -6.54
C ASN A 55 6.99 9.12 -7.20
N GLY A 56 5.98 9.47 -6.39
CA GLY A 56 4.67 9.95 -6.87
C GLY A 56 3.75 8.85 -7.42
N LYS A 57 4.16 7.58 -7.38
CA LYS A 57 3.34 6.43 -7.77
C LYS A 57 2.83 5.71 -6.53
N LEU A 58 1.55 5.31 -6.55
CA LEU A 58 0.99 4.44 -5.53
C LEU A 58 1.52 3.01 -5.72
N GLU A 59 2.05 2.46 -4.64
CA GLU A 59 2.55 1.10 -4.55
C GLU A 59 1.78 0.34 -3.47
N PHE A 60 1.53 -0.94 -3.73
CA PHE A 60 0.70 -1.80 -2.90
C PHE A 60 1.50 -3.04 -2.49
N VAL A 61 1.35 -3.45 -1.23
CA VAL A 61 2.00 -4.65 -0.68
C VAL A 61 0.93 -5.55 -0.08
N CYS A 62 0.95 -6.83 -0.44
CA CYS A 62 0.06 -7.82 0.13
C CYS A 62 0.49 -8.24 1.55
N SER A 63 -0.39 -8.95 2.25
CA SER A 63 -0.22 -9.45 3.62
C SER A 63 0.65 -10.70 3.73
N ASN A 64 1.34 -11.10 2.65
CA ASN A 64 2.35 -12.15 2.73
C ASN A 64 3.56 -11.62 3.52
N ASP A 65 3.93 -12.32 4.60
CA ASP A 65 5.02 -11.94 5.50
C ASP A 65 6.31 -11.64 4.73
N SER A 66 6.65 -12.44 3.72
CA SER A 66 7.84 -12.23 2.90
C SER A 66 7.82 -10.92 2.10
N CYS A 67 6.63 -10.43 1.72
CA CYS A 67 6.45 -9.16 1.02
C CYS A 67 6.50 -7.99 1.99
N TYR A 68 5.90 -8.14 3.17
CA TYR A 68 5.96 -7.15 4.23
C TYR A 68 7.39 -6.96 4.78
N GLU A 69 8.12 -8.05 5.03
CA GLU A 69 9.52 -8.00 5.46
C GLU A 69 10.40 -7.29 4.43
N LYS A 70 10.24 -7.63 3.14
CA LYS A 70 10.92 -6.91 2.05
C LYS A 70 10.60 -5.43 2.08
N PHE A 71 9.33 -5.05 2.28
CA PHE A 71 8.93 -3.66 2.40
C PHE A 71 9.68 -2.94 3.52
N ILE A 72 9.64 -3.49 4.74
CA ILE A 72 10.30 -2.90 5.90
C ILE A 72 11.81 -2.78 5.70
N MET A 73 12.46 -3.80 5.15
CA MET A 73 13.90 -3.76 4.84
C MET A 73 14.25 -2.64 3.86
N HIS A 74 13.41 -2.39 2.84
CA HIS A 74 13.64 -1.29 1.90
C HIS A 74 13.43 0.09 2.54
N GLN A 75 12.48 0.23 3.48
CA GLN A 75 12.23 1.50 4.17
C GLN A 75 13.32 1.84 5.19
N MET A 76 13.88 0.84 5.88
CA MET A 76 14.97 1.05 6.85
C MET A 76 16.31 1.44 6.19
N GLY A 77 16.46 1.24 4.88
CA GLY A 77 17.65 1.66 4.12
C GLY A 77 17.62 3.12 3.65
N GLU A 78 16.48 3.81 3.72
CA GLU A 78 16.30 5.17 3.16
C GLU A 78 16.57 6.31 4.19
N GLU A 79 16.99 6.00 5.43
CA GLU A 79 17.32 7.00 6.47
C GLU A 79 18.76 7.57 6.42
N ASN A 80 19.55 7.33 5.36
CA ASN A 80 20.92 7.84 5.22
C ASN A 80 21.25 8.44 3.84
N VAL A 81 20.48 9.45 3.40
CA VAL A 81 20.91 10.40 2.34
C VAL A 81 20.61 11.82 2.77
#